data_AF-A0A9P0LVG7-F1
#
_entry.id   AF-A0A9P0LVG7-F1
#
_cell.length_a   1.000
_cell.length_b   1.000
_cell.length_c   1.000
_cell.angle_alpha   90.00
_cell.angle_beta   90.00
_cell.angle_gamma   90.00
#
_symmetry.space_group_name_H-M   'P 1'
#
loop_
_entity.id
_entity.type
_entity.pdbx_description
1 polymer ?
#
loop_
_entity_poly.entity_id
_entity_poly.type
_entity_poly.pdbx_seq_one_letter_code
_entity_poly.pdbx_strand_id
1 'polypeptide(L)'
;MIDVTTHSYPQDEISMVQDVTSSYQASIATYPQISNKTMHEIIPGVYLGSYTAAQRNSLLENGINYIICVRQEYEAHFIKPQVSEPAFTYLTLDIQDNVTENIIRFFPKVRQFIDDALSHNCKVLVHGNNGNSRSATLVLAYLMEKYGLSSR
;
A
#
# COMPACT_ATOMS: atom_id res chain seq x y z
N MET A 1 30.87 23.13 -26.15
CA MET A 1 31.26 22.06 -25.21
C MET A 1 31.14 22.65 -23.82
N ILE A 2 30.23 22.13 -22.99
CA ILE A 2 30.08 22.58 -21.60
C ILE A 2 31.03 21.71 -20.78
N ASP A 3 31.98 22.36 -20.12
CA ASP A 3 32.97 21.75 -19.23
C ASP A 3 32.27 21.23 -17.96
N VAL A 4 32.46 19.95 -17.65
CA VAL A 4 31.88 19.26 -16.50
C VAL A 4 32.99 19.04 -15.49
N THR A 5 33.48 20.13 -14.89
CA THR A 5 34.46 20.08 -13.81
C THR A 5 33.77 19.81 -12.48
N THR A 6 34.17 18.70 -11.88
CA THR A 6 33.78 18.14 -10.58
C THR A 6 33.74 19.18 -9.46
N HIS A 7 32.56 19.49 -8.93
CA HIS A 7 32.44 20.08 -7.59
C HIS A 7 32.71 18.97 -6.57
N SER A 8 33.88 19.01 -5.94
CA SER A 8 34.22 18.19 -4.78
C SER A 8 33.41 18.65 -3.58
N TYR A 9 32.49 17.82 -3.10
CA TYR A 9 31.74 18.07 -1.87
C TYR A 9 32.70 18.18 -0.67
N PRO A 10 32.46 19.12 0.28
CA PRO A 10 33.24 19.22 1.51
C PRO A 10 33.21 17.90 2.28
N GLN A 11 34.35 17.48 2.83
CA GLN A 11 34.49 16.20 3.55
C GLN A 11 33.55 16.09 4.77
N ASP A 12 33.16 17.23 5.35
CA ASP A 12 32.24 17.29 6.50
C ASP A 12 30.77 17.03 6.11
N GLU A 13 30.37 17.29 4.86
CA GLU A 13 29.04 16.90 4.37
C GLU A 13 28.98 15.40 4.06
N ILE A 14 30.08 14.82 3.59
CA ILE A 14 30.19 13.39 3.31
C ILE A 14 30.06 12.57 4.62
N SER A 15 30.66 13.05 5.71
CA SER A 15 30.56 12.39 7.02
C SER A 15 29.15 12.45 7.61
N MET A 16 28.46 13.60 7.51
CA MET A 16 27.05 13.71 7.94
C MET A 16 26.14 12.77 7.15
N VAL A 17 26.31 12.65 5.84
CA VAL A 17 25.49 11.75 5.01
C VAL A 17 25.78 10.29 5.35
N GLN A 18 27.04 9.94 5.67
CA GLN A 18 27.42 8.61 6.12
C GLN A 18 26.84 8.25 7.49
N ASP A 19 26.81 9.19 8.44
CA ASP A 19 26.23 8.97 9.77
C ASP A 19 24.70 8.85 9.75
N VAL A 20 24.03 9.66 8.92
CA VAL A 20 22.58 9.54 8.69
C VAL A 20 22.25 8.21 8.02
N THR A 21 23.06 7.79 7.04
CA THR A 21 22.88 6.50 6.38
C THR A 21 23.13 5.34 7.35
N SER A 22 24.17 5.42 8.16
CA SER A 22 24.53 4.38 9.14
C SER A 22 23.49 4.27 10.25
N SER A 23 22.95 5.38 10.74
CA SER A 23 21.87 5.37 11.73
C SER A 23 20.55 4.87 11.15
N TYR A 24 20.24 5.17 9.88
CA TYR A 24 19.12 4.55 9.18
C TYR A 24 19.30 3.04 9.04
N GLN A 25 20.46 2.56 8.59
CA GLN A 25 20.74 1.12 8.47
C GLN A 25 20.73 0.40 9.84
N ALA A 26 21.23 1.03 10.90
CA ALA A 26 21.17 0.50 12.25
C ALA A 26 19.74 0.45 12.81
N SER A 27 18.90 1.44 12.46
CA SER A 27 17.48 1.42 12.81
C SER A 27 16.76 0.24 12.14
N ILE A 28 17.01 0.00 10.85
CA ILE A 28 16.47 -1.13 10.07
C ILE A 28 16.88 -2.48 10.70
N ALA A 29 18.13 -2.59 11.17
CA ALA A 29 18.65 -3.80 11.79
C ALA A 29 18.06 -4.12 13.18
N THR A 30 17.51 -3.12 13.88
CA THR A 30 16.99 -3.26 15.25
C THR A 30 15.49 -3.55 15.30
N TYR A 31 14.75 -3.29 14.22
CA TYR A 31 13.36 -3.74 14.14
C TYR A 31 13.33 -5.26 13.91
N PRO A 32 12.71 -6.06 14.79
CA PRO A 32 12.53 -7.48 14.56
C PRO A 32 11.68 -7.59 13.31
N GLN A 33 12.35 -7.85 12.17
CA GLN A 33 11.85 -7.94 10.81
C GLN A 33 10.46 -7.32 10.66
N ILE A 34 10.35 -6.13 10.03
CA ILE A 34 9.15 -5.89 9.21
C ILE A 34 9.10 -7.13 8.34
N SER A 35 8.22 -8.06 8.72
CA SER A 35 8.26 -9.40 8.17
C SER A 35 8.22 -9.22 6.66
N ASN A 36 8.98 -10.00 5.89
CA ASN A 36 8.82 -10.08 4.42
C ASN A 36 7.41 -10.58 4.01
N LYS A 37 6.40 -10.47 4.88
CA LYS A 37 5.00 -10.62 4.57
C LYS A 37 4.63 -9.52 3.57
N THR A 38 4.00 -9.98 2.52
CA THR A 38 3.48 -9.18 1.43
C THR A 38 2.21 -8.41 1.82
N MET A 39 1.63 -8.71 2.98
CA MET A 39 0.47 -8.04 3.57
C MET A 39 0.49 -8.03 5.10
N HIS A 40 -0.24 -7.09 5.70
CA HIS A 40 -0.40 -6.93 7.14
C HIS A 40 -1.87 -6.69 7.48
N GLU A 41 -2.34 -7.34 8.55
CA GLU A 41 -3.66 -7.07 9.12
C GLU A 41 -3.58 -5.79 9.94
N ILE A 42 -4.34 -4.77 9.53
CA ILE A 42 -4.30 -3.44 10.17
C ILE A 42 -5.34 -3.38 11.29
N ILE A 43 -6.52 -3.94 11.04
CA ILE A 43 -7.58 -4.23 12.03
C ILE A 43 -8.19 -5.60 11.68
N PRO A 44 -8.93 -6.24 12.61
CA PRO A 44 -9.55 -7.54 12.33
C PRO A 44 -10.32 -7.55 11.01
N GLY A 45 -9.88 -8.42 10.09
CA GLY A 45 -10.49 -8.61 8.77
C GLY A 45 -10.07 -7.62 7.67
N VAL A 46 -9.26 -6.60 7.95
CA VAL A 46 -8.79 -5.62 6.97
C VAL A 46 -7.27 -5.66 6.84
N TYR A 47 -6.82 -6.02 5.64
CA TYR A 47 -5.41 -6.20 5.31
C TYR A 47 -4.94 -5.12 4.32
N LEU A 48 -3.70 -4.68 4.49
CA LEU A 48 -2.97 -3.82 3.55
C LEU A 48 -1.79 -4.61 2.97
N GLY A 49 -1.59 -4.56 1.66
CA GLY A 49 -0.47 -5.30 1.05
C GLY A 49 -0.03 -4.78 -0.32
N SER A 50 0.99 -5.46 -0.87
CA SER A 50 1.52 -5.23 -2.21
C SER A 50 0.83 -6.10 -3.25
N TYR A 51 1.21 -5.96 -4.52
CA TYR A 51 0.69 -6.79 -5.60
C TYR A 51 0.99 -8.28 -5.41
N THR A 52 2.10 -8.63 -4.75
CA THR A 52 2.44 -10.04 -4.48
C THR A 52 1.53 -10.67 -3.42
N ALA A 53 0.89 -9.88 -2.57
CA ALA A 53 -0.15 -10.35 -1.65
C ALA A 53 -1.48 -10.68 -2.35
N ALA A 54 -1.72 -10.12 -3.54
CA ALA A 54 -2.92 -10.40 -4.33
C ALA A 54 -2.84 -11.72 -5.13
N GLN A 55 -1.78 -12.52 -4.92
CA GLN A 55 -1.66 -13.84 -5.55
C GLN A 55 -2.61 -14.83 -4.88
N ARG A 56 -3.28 -15.67 -5.69
CA ARG A 56 -4.30 -16.63 -5.24
C ARG A 56 -3.91 -17.42 -3.99
N ASN A 57 -2.72 -18.03 -3.97
CA ASN A 57 -2.29 -18.83 -2.81
C ASN A 57 -2.23 -17.98 -1.54
N SER A 58 -1.70 -16.76 -1.63
CA SER A 58 -1.63 -15.83 -0.51
C SER A 58 -3.03 -15.41 -0.04
N LEU A 59 -3.96 -15.15 -0.97
CA LEU A 59 -5.35 -14.83 -0.63
C LEU A 59 -6.04 -16.00 0.10
N LEU A 60 -5.89 -17.23 -0.41
CA LEU A 60 -6.50 -18.42 0.19
C LEU A 60 -5.91 -18.74 1.57
N GLU A 61 -4.58 -18.70 1.71
CA GLU A 61 -3.89 -18.95 2.99
C GLU A 61 -4.30 -17.96 4.08
N ASN A 62 -4.60 -16.71 3.72
CA ASN A 62 -5.04 -15.68 4.67
C ASN A 62 -6.57 -15.61 4.82
N GLY A 63 -7.32 -16.39 4.03
CA GLY A 63 -8.79 -16.41 4.04
C GLY A 63 -9.42 -15.12 3.49
N ILE A 64 -8.77 -14.48 2.51
CA ILE A 64 -9.23 -13.23 1.90
C ILE A 64 -10.20 -13.53 0.77
N ASN A 65 -11.34 -12.85 0.78
CA ASN A 65 -12.42 -13.05 -0.21
C ASN A 65 -12.74 -11.76 -0.96
N TYR A 66 -12.44 -10.60 -0.37
CA TYR A 66 -12.67 -9.29 -0.96
C TYR A 66 -11.32 -8.63 -1.26
N ILE A 67 -11.16 -8.05 -2.44
CA ILE A 67 -9.90 -7.45 -2.88
C ILE A 67 -10.17 -6.09 -3.51
N ILE A 68 -9.58 -5.05 -2.94
CA ILE A 68 -9.50 -3.72 -3.54
C ILE A 68 -8.14 -3.61 -4.25
N CYS A 69 -8.19 -3.60 -5.58
CA CYS A 69 -7.03 -3.45 -6.45
C CYS A 69 -6.89 -1.98 -6.86
N VAL A 70 -5.86 -1.32 -6.32
CA VAL A 70 -5.54 0.07 -6.65
C VAL A 70 -4.39 0.10 -7.64
N ARG A 71 -4.62 0.69 -8.81
CA ARG A 71 -3.63 0.73 -9.89
C ARG A 71 -3.71 2.03 -10.67
N GLN A 72 -2.68 2.34 -11.45
CA GLN A 72 -2.73 3.36 -12.50
C GLN A 72 -3.15 2.70 -13.82
N GLU A 73 -3.56 3.52 -14.78
CA GLU A 73 -4.02 3.03 -16.09
C GLU A 73 -2.92 2.24 -16.83
N TYR A 74 -1.67 2.70 -16.80
CA TYR A 74 -0.55 1.96 -17.41
C TYR A 74 -0.28 0.63 -16.68
N GLU A 75 -0.61 0.54 -15.39
CA GLU A 75 -0.45 -0.67 -14.57
C GLU A 75 -1.50 -1.74 -14.91
N ALA A 76 -2.60 -1.38 -15.59
CA ALA A 76 -3.67 -2.30 -15.95
C ALA A 76 -3.23 -3.48 -16.84
N HIS A 77 -2.10 -3.35 -17.53
CA HIS A 77 -1.54 -4.41 -18.35
C HIS A 77 -1.00 -5.59 -17.53
N PHE A 78 -0.52 -5.33 -16.30
CA PHE A 78 0.15 -6.33 -15.46
C PHE A 78 -0.49 -6.51 -14.06
N ILE A 79 -1.24 -5.53 -13.56
CA ILE A 79 -2.05 -5.65 -12.34
C ILE A 79 -3.50 -5.85 -12.76
N LYS A 80 -3.97 -7.11 -12.79
CA LYS A 80 -5.34 -7.45 -13.18
C LYS A 80 -6.06 -8.21 -12.06
N PRO A 81 -7.32 -7.86 -11.75
CA PRO A 81 -8.14 -8.68 -10.88
C PRO A 81 -8.36 -10.05 -11.53
N GLN A 82 -8.24 -11.14 -10.77
CA GLN A 82 -8.56 -12.48 -11.24
C GLN A 82 -10.08 -12.72 -11.19
N VAL A 83 -10.82 -11.97 -12.03
CA VAL A 83 -12.30 -11.96 -12.07
C VAL A 83 -12.95 -13.26 -12.51
N SER A 84 -12.19 -14.24 -13.01
CA SER A 84 -12.71 -15.55 -13.40
C SER A 84 -12.95 -16.49 -12.22
N GLU A 85 -12.59 -16.09 -11.00
CA GLU A 85 -12.68 -16.95 -9.82
C GLU A 85 -13.86 -16.56 -8.92
N PRO A 86 -14.89 -17.42 -8.78
CA PRO A 86 -16.08 -17.11 -7.97
C PRO A 86 -15.80 -16.99 -6.47
N ALA A 87 -14.60 -17.38 -6.01
CA ALA A 87 -14.18 -17.27 -4.61
C ALA A 87 -13.80 -15.84 -4.21
N PHE A 88 -13.59 -14.94 -5.17
CA PHE A 88 -13.04 -13.61 -4.93
C PHE A 88 -13.93 -12.51 -5.50
N THR A 89 -14.21 -11.51 -4.68
CA THR A 89 -14.93 -10.29 -5.07
C THR A 89 -13.93 -9.16 -5.21
N TYR A 90 -13.89 -8.51 -6.39
CA TYR A 90 -12.92 -7.45 -6.68
C TYR A 90 -13.58 -6.08 -6.82
N LEU A 91 -12.92 -5.07 -6.25
CA LEU A 91 -13.12 -3.66 -6.56
C LEU A 91 -11.83 -3.12 -7.17
N THR A 92 -11.83 -2.78 -8.45
CA THR A 92 -10.67 -2.14 -9.10
C THR A 92 -10.85 -0.62 -9.12
N LEU A 93 -9.81 0.10 -8.70
CA LEU A 93 -9.76 1.55 -8.66
C LEU A 93 -8.55 2.04 -9.46
N ASP A 94 -8.81 2.80 -10.51
CA ASP A 94 -7.77 3.45 -11.29
C ASP A 94 -7.47 4.83 -10.66
N ILE A 95 -6.39 4.90 -9.89
CA ILE A 95 -5.97 6.06 -9.08
C ILE A 95 -4.52 6.39 -9.46
N GLN A 96 -4.31 7.58 -10.02
CA GLN A 96 -2.98 8.08 -10.37
C GLN A 96 -2.15 8.35 -9.12
N ASP A 97 -0.85 8.03 -9.16
CA ASP A 97 0.07 8.27 -8.04
C ASP A 97 0.72 9.65 -8.18
N ASN A 98 -0.11 10.70 -8.12
CA ASN A 98 0.35 12.07 -8.18
C ASN A 98 -0.50 12.98 -7.29
N VAL A 99 0.05 14.16 -6.99
CA VAL A 99 -0.56 15.11 -6.05
C VAL A 99 -1.86 15.75 -6.55
N THR A 100 -2.16 15.63 -7.84
CA THR A 100 -3.38 16.21 -8.45
C THR A 100 -4.55 15.22 -8.49
N GLU A 101 -4.31 13.94 -8.22
CA GLU A 101 -5.37 12.93 -8.18
C GLU A 101 -6.31 13.18 -6.99
N ASN A 102 -7.59 13.33 -7.29
CA ASN A 102 -8.61 13.42 -6.25
C ASN A 102 -8.95 12.03 -5.72
N ILE A 103 -8.14 11.52 -4.79
CA ILE A 103 -8.35 10.21 -4.17
C ILE A 103 -9.59 10.18 -3.24
N ILE A 104 -9.98 11.34 -2.69
CA ILE A 104 -11.09 11.46 -1.72
C ILE A 104 -12.41 10.98 -2.32
N ARG A 105 -12.61 11.18 -3.63
CA ARG A 105 -13.83 10.72 -4.34
C ARG A 105 -14.07 9.20 -4.23
N PHE A 106 -13.03 8.42 -3.95
CA PHE A 106 -13.13 6.97 -3.82
C PHE A 106 -13.47 6.51 -2.40
N PHE A 107 -13.33 7.36 -1.39
CA PHE A 107 -13.51 6.97 0.01
C PHE A 107 -14.88 6.35 0.30
N PRO A 108 -16.03 6.92 -0.14
CA PRO A 108 -17.33 6.32 0.13
C PRO A 108 -17.47 4.90 -0.47
N LYS A 109 -16.94 4.72 -1.69
CA LYS A 109 -16.97 3.43 -2.40
C LYS A 109 -16.12 2.38 -1.71
N VAL A 110 -14.93 2.77 -1.27
CA VAL A 110 -14.00 1.90 -0.52
C VAL A 110 -14.60 1.51 0.82
N ARG A 111 -15.15 2.48 1.55
CA ARG A 111 -15.81 2.25 2.84
C ARG A 111 -16.92 1.22 2.71
N GLN A 112 -17.83 1.43 1.76
CA GLN A 112 -18.94 0.51 1.51
C GLN A 112 -18.43 -0.91 1.20
N PHE A 113 -17.42 -1.05 0.33
CA PHE A 113 -16.88 -2.35 -0.03
C PHE A 113 -16.22 -3.09 1.15
N ILE A 114 -15.52 -2.36 2.02
CA ILE A 114 -14.93 -2.93 3.24
C ILE A 114 -16.03 -3.32 4.22
N ASP A 115 -17.02 -2.46 4.45
CA ASP A 115 -18.13 -2.74 5.37
C ASP A 115 -18.95 -3.95 4.91
N ASP A 116 -19.22 -4.06 3.61
CA ASP A 116 -19.89 -5.23 3.02
C ASP A 116 -19.07 -6.51 3.25
N ALA A 117 -17.75 -6.48 3.07
CA ALA A 117 -16.90 -7.64 3.35
C ALA A 117 -17.00 -8.07 4.82
N LEU A 118 -16.88 -7.11 5.74
CA LEU A 118 -16.90 -7.38 7.18
C LEU A 118 -18.28 -7.84 7.66
N SER A 119 -19.38 -7.33 7.10
CA SER A 119 -20.74 -7.76 7.46
C SER A 119 -21.01 -9.22 7.10
N HIS A 120 -20.30 -9.76 6.11
CA HIS A 120 -20.37 -11.17 5.72
C HIS A 120 -19.35 -12.06 6.46
N ASN A 121 -18.68 -11.54 7.50
CA ASN A 121 -17.56 -12.21 8.18
C ASN A 121 -16.43 -12.61 7.23
N CYS A 122 -16.27 -11.88 6.12
CA CYS A 122 -15.19 -12.07 5.18
C CYS A 122 -14.00 -11.16 5.51
N LYS A 123 -12.86 -11.44 4.89
CA LYS A 123 -11.66 -10.60 4.98
C LYS A 123 -11.40 -9.87 3.68
N VAL A 124 -10.89 -8.65 3.80
CA VAL A 124 -10.57 -7.77 2.67
C VAL A 124 -9.08 -7.44 2.60
N LEU A 125 -8.51 -7.51 1.41
CA LEU A 125 -7.20 -6.98 1.09
C LEU A 125 -7.34 -5.67 0.31
N VAL A 126 -6.72 -4.60 0.79
CA VAL A 126 -6.48 -3.38 0.01
C VAL A 126 -5.04 -3.39 -0.44
N HIS A 127 -4.79 -3.41 -1.75
CA HIS A 127 -3.44 -3.44 -2.27
C HIS A 127 -3.20 -2.42 -3.37
N GLY A 128 -1.94 -1.98 -3.47
CA GLY A 128 -1.39 -1.30 -4.63
C GLY A 128 -0.31 -2.15 -5.29
N ASN A 129 0.57 -1.53 -6.06
CA ASN A 129 1.80 -2.20 -6.52
C ASN A 129 2.71 -2.55 -5.34
N ASN A 130 3.06 -1.55 -4.53
CA ASN A 130 3.96 -1.70 -3.37
C ASN A 130 3.23 -1.76 -2.02
N GLY A 131 1.98 -1.31 -1.94
CA GLY A 131 1.20 -1.30 -0.69
C GLY A 131 1.34 -0.05 0.19
N ASN A 132 2.02 1.01 -0.28
CA ASN A 132 2.42 2.13 0.58
C ASN A 132 1.60 3.43 0.42
N SER A 133 1.43 3.94 -0.81
CA SER A 133 0.89 5.29 -1.05
C SER A 133 -0.65 5.27 -1.09
N ARG A 134 -1.21 4.96 -2.27
CA ARG A 134 -2.66 5.00 -2.53
C ARG A 134 -3.45 4.00 -1.69
N SER A 135 -3.00 2.75 -1.61
CA SER A 135 -3.68 1.70 -0.84
C SER A 135 -3.70 1.99 0.66
N ALA A 136 -2.58 2.46 1.23
CA ALA A 136 -2.54 2.82 2.65
C ALA A 136 -3.39 4.06 2.94
N THR A 137 -3.42 5.02 2.02
CA THR A 137 -4.29 6.21 2.15
C THR A 137 -5.77 5.82 2.22
N LEU A 138 -6.21 4.88 1.38
CA LEU A 138 -7.58 4.36 1.42
C LEU A 138 -7.90 3.62 2.73
N VAL A 139 -6.98 2.80 3.23
CA VAL A 139 -7.14 2.12 4.52
C VAL A 139 -7.20 3.14 5.66
N LEU A 140 -6.30 4.14 5.66
CA LEU A 140 -6.27 5.17 6.67
C LEU A 140 -7.57 5.98 6.69
N ALA A 141 -8.07 6.40 5.52
CA ALA A 141 -9.34 7.11 5.39
C ALA A 141 -10.50 6.29 5.98
N TYR A 142 -10.55 4.99 5.69
CA TYR A 142 -11.52 4.08 6.28
C TYR A 142 -11.43 4.03 7.81
N LEU A 143 -10.22 3.91 8.37
CA LEU A 143 -10.01 3.88 9.82
C LEU A 143 -10.41 5.20 10.49
N MET A 144 -10.06 6.33 9.89
CA MET A 144 -10.42 7.66 10.39
C MET A 144 -11.93 7.82 10.47
N GLU A 145 -12.64 7.44 9.42
CA GLU A 145 -14.10 7.53 9.38
C GLU A 145 -14.76 6.54 10.35
N LYS A 146 -14.29 5.28 10.38
CA LYS A 146 -14.86 4.22 11.23
C LYS A 146 -14.71 4.50 12.72
N TYR A 147 -13.58 5.05 13.13
CA TYR A 147 -13.25 5.25 14.55
C TYR A 147 -13.30 6.72 14.98
N GLY A 148 -13.70 7.63 14.09
CA GLY A 148 -13.76 9.07 14.39
C GLY A 148 -12.39 9.68 14.69
N LEU A 149 -11.33 9.23 14.00
CA LEU A 149 -9.97 9.74 14.19
C LEU A 149 -9.72 10.98 13.35
N SER A 150 -8.92 11.90 13.88
CA SER A 150 -8.47 13.11 13.18
C SER A 150 -6.95 13.10 12.97
N SER A 151 -6.47 13.53 11.81
CA SER A 151 -5.07 13.92 11.66
C SER A 151 -4.80 15.21 12.43
N ARG A 152 -3.81 15.22 13.31
CA ARG A 152 -3.39 16.41 14.06
C ARG A 152 -2.44 17.28 13.26
#